data_AF-C0Z6Z1-F1
#
_entry.id   AF-C0Z6Z1-F1
#
_cell.length_a   1.000
_cell.length_b   1.000
_cell.length_c   1.000
_cell.angle_alpha   90.00
_cell.angle_beta   90.00
_cell.angle_gamma   90.00
#
_symmetry.space_group_name_H-M   'P 1'
#
loop_
_entity.id
_entity.type
_entity.pdbx_description
1 polymer ?
#
loop_
_entity_poly.entity_id
_entity_poly.type
_entity_poly.pdbx_seq_one_letter_code
_entity_poly.pdbx_strand_id
1 'polypeptide(L)'
;MSKANEMLKRLQPHQRNSSTFRVIFEADAKQLDKQEAKIIDLQQQLSVDTATWALDYYEKELGLAANKHKQISERRAAIKSKMRSQGKVSLALLQAILDAYTDGQGTVTYDGSLRFIIRKLDGLKLSDIRAAIEETKPAYIGAEFLLSPEAPTIIIKLRNASFQVDYFVCNTFYPNEIVVNAPTLPVFVVPGMPMFTATE
;
A
#
# COMPACT_ATOMS: atom_id res chain seq x y z
N MET A 1 -13.76 51.42 -24.84
CA MET A 1 -14.87 51.82 -25.73
C MET A 1 -15.98 50.80 -25.59
N SER A 2 -17.26 51.18 -25.69
CA SER A 2 -18.37 50.19 -25.65
C SER A 2 -18.28 49.24 -26.86
N LYS A 3 -18.42 47.93 -26.66
CA LYS A 3 -18.39 46.93 -27.75
C LYS A 3 -19.41 47.22 -28.85
N ALA A 4 -20.55 47.83 -28.49
CA ALA A 4 -21.55 48.28 -29.47
C ALA A 4 -20.94 49.26 -30.50
N ASN A 5 -20.11 50.19 -30.04
CA ASN A 5 -19.44 51.16 -30.93
C ASN A 5 -18.38 50.51 -31.82
N GLU A 6 -17.69 49.48 -31.31
CA GLU A 6 -16.75 48.70 -32.11
C GLU A 6 -17.46 47.91 -33.21
N MET A 7 -18.61 47.31 -32.90
CA MET A 7 -19.45 46.61 -33.88
C MET A 7 -20.02 47.57 -34.93
N LEU A 8 -20.53 48.74 -34.52
CA LEU A 8 -20.99 49.78 -35.44
C LEU A 8 -19.90 50.28 -36.39
N LYS A 9 -18.65 50.37 -35.93
CA LYS A 9 -17.51 50.78 -36.78
C LYS A 9 -17.24 49.79 -37.91
N ARG A 10 -17.60 48.51 -37.76
CA ARG A 10 -17.44 47.46 -38.79
C ARG A 10 -18.47 47.54 -39.91
N LEU A 11 -19.59 48.22 -39.69
CA LEU A 11 -20.60 48.46 -40.74
C LEU A 11 -20.15 49.50 -41.76
N GLN A 12 -20.80 49.48 -42.94
CA GLN A 12 -20.67 50.51 -43.97
C GLN A 12 -21.15 51.87 -43.44
N PRO A 13 -20.56 53.01 -43.86
CA PRO A 13 -20.83 54.32 -43.25
C PRO A 13 -22.30 54.73 -43.21
N HIS A 14 -23.08 54.41 -44.25
CA HIS A 14 -24.50 54.78 -44.32
C HIS A 14 -25.40 53.98 -43.36
N GLN A 15 -24.95 52.81 -42.89
CA GLN A 15 -25.72 51.95 -41.98
C GLN A 15 -25.52 52.31 -40.50
N ARG A 16 -24.45 53.04 -40.17
CA ARG A 16 -24.06 53.37 -38.78
C ARG A 16 -25.07 54.25 -38.05
N ASN A 17 -25.79 55.07 -38.80
CA ASN A 17 -26.77 56.02 -38.25
C ASN A 17 -28.17 55.41 -38.10
N SER A 18 -28.39 54.18 -38.58
CA SER A 18 -29.69 53.53 -38.46
C SER A 18 -30.01 53.17 -37.01
N SER A 19 -31.21 53.54 -36.56
CA SER A 19 -31.70 53.21 -35.21
C SER A 19 -31.77 51.70 -34.98
N THR A 20 -32.19 50.93 -35.99
CA THR A 20 -32.32 49.46 -35.89
C THR A 20 -30.98 48.80 -35.58
N PHE A 21 -29.91 49.15 -36.31
CA PHE A 21 -28.59 48.56 -36.08
C PHE A 21 -28.02 48.92 -34.71
N ARG A 22 -28.27 50.14 -34.21
CA ARG A 22 -27.84 50.56 -32.87
C ARG A 22 -28.50 49.72 -31.79
N VAL A 23 -29.82 49.57 -31.84
CA VAL A 23 -30.57 48.79 -30.83
C VAL A 23 -30.14 47.33 -30.82
N ILE A 24 -29.95 46.72 -31.99
CA ILE A 24 -29.47 45.33 -32.10
C ILE A 24 -28.07 45.20 -31.48
N PHE A 25 -27.11 46.03 -31.88
CA PHE A 25 -25.74 45.91 -31.36
C PHE A 25 -25.60 46.31 -29.89
N GLU A 26 -26.47 47.17 -29.36
CA GLU A 26 -26.53 47.45 -27.92
C GLU A 26 -27.01 46.22 -27.14
N ALA A 27 -28.03 45.51 -27.64
CA ALA A 27 -28.50 44.25 -27.06
C ALA A 27 -27.41 43.15 -27.13
N ASP A 28 -26.77 43.00 -28.29
CA ASP A 28 -25.70 42.04 -28.51
C ASP A 28 -24.47 42.33 -27.64
N ALA A 29 -24.07 43.60 -27.53
CA ALA A 29 -22.95 44.00 -26.68
C ALA A 29 -23.18 43.60 -25.22
N LYS A 30 -24.40 43.84 -24.70
CA LYS A 30 -24.78 43.43 -23.34
C LYS A 30 -24.69 41.91 -23.15
N GLN A 31 -25.03 41.12 -24.17
CA GLN A 31 -24.93 39.68 -24.10
C GLN A 31 -23.48 39.20 -24.16
N LEU A 32 -22.66 39.78 -25.04
CA LEU A 32 -21.23 39.48 -25.16
C LEU A 32 -20.47 39.85 -23.88
N ASP A 33 -20.80 40.97 -23.23
CA ASP A 33 -20.20 41.37 -21.96
C ASP A 33 -20.51 40.36 -20.85
N LYS A 34 -21.75 39.86 -20.79
CA LYS A 34 -22.12 38.80 -19.85
C LYS A 34 -21.39 37.49 -20.15
N GLN A 35 -21.21 37.14 -21.42
CA GLN A 35 -20.48 35.92 -21.81
C GLN A 35 -19.00 36.04 -21.46
N GLU A 36 -18.37 37.18 -21.75
CA GLU A 36 -16.97 37.42 -21.41
C GLU A 36 -16.74 37.38 -19.89
N ALA A 37 -17.63 37.99 -19.10
CA ALA A 37 -17.56 37.90 -17.64
C ALA A 37 -17.63 36.45 -17.15
N LYS A 38 -18.49 35.61 -17.75
CA LYS A 38 -18.57 34.18 -17.43
C LYS A 38 -17.31 33.42 -17.85
N ILE A 39 -16.71 33.74 -18.99
CA ILE A 39 -15.46 33.11 -19.45
C ILE A 39 -14.32 33.46 -18.48
N ILE A 40 -14.23 34.72 -18.06
CA ILE A 40 -13.23 35.16 -17.09
C ILE A 40 -13.42 34.47 -15.74
N ASP A 41 -14.66 34.36 -15.23
CA ASP A 41 -14.94 33.61 -14.01
C ASP A 41 -14.54 32.14 -14.15
N LEU A 42 -14.92 31.48 -15.26
CA LEU A 42 -14.50 30.10 -15.53
C LEU A 42 -12.98 29.95 -15.58
N GLN A 43 -12.24 30.86 -16.20
CA GLN A 43 -10.78 30.82 -16.22
C GLN A 43 -10.18 30.93 -14.81
N GLN A 44 -10.77 31.76 -13.94
CA GLN A 44 -10.36 31.82 -12.53
C GLN A 44 -10.67 30.53 -11.78
N GLN A 45 -11.68 29.77 -12.19
CA GLN A 45 -11.99 28.49 -11.58
C GLN A 45 -11.06 27.34 -11.98
N LEU A 46 -10.34 27.46 -13.11
CA LEU A 46 -9.43 26.41 -13.61
C LEU A 46 -8.14 26.26 -12.78
N SER A 47 -7.84 27.23 -11.92
CA SER A 47 -6.71 27.15 -10.98
C SER A 47 -7.21 27.04 -9.55
N VAL A 48 -6.65 26.09 -8.81
CA VAL A 48 -6.98 25.88 -7.38
C VAL A 48 -6.71 27.14 -6.55
N ASP A 49 -5.73 27.97 -6.93
CA ASP A 49 -5.38 29.18 -6.19
C ASP A 49 -6.42 30.29 -6.32
N THR A 50 -7.19 30.32 -7.41
CA THR A 50 -8.22 31.33 -7.68
C THR A 50 -9.64 30.78 -7.55
N ALA A 51 -9.82 29.46 -7.61
CA ALA A 51 -11.10 28.78 -7.56
C ALA A 51 -11.87 29.07 -6.27
N THR A 52 -13.15 29.39 -6.40
CA THR A 52 -14.09 29.64 -5.30
C THR A 52 -15.13 28.54 -5.22
N TRP A 53 -15.96 28.41 -6.25
CA TRP A 53 -17.00 27.39 -6.32
C TRP A 53 -16.51 26.09 -6.94
N ALA A 54 -15.45 26.13 -7.77
CA ALA A 54 -14.91 24.92 -8.40
C ALA A 54 -14.22 23.97 -7.42
N LEU A 55 -13.95 24.40 -6.19
CA LEU A 55 -13.34 23.56 -5.14
C LEU A 55 -14.16 22.31 -4.82
N ASP A 56 -15.49 22.39 -4.91
CA ASP A 56 -16.38 21.24 -4.71
C ASP A 56 -16.08 20.12 -5.75
N TYR A 57 -15.71 20.48 -6.98
CA TYR A 57 -15.37 19.54 -8.03
C TYR A 57 -13.98 18.92 -7.82
N TYR A 58 -12.97 19.74 -7.48
CA TYR A 58 -11.63 19.25 -7.15
C TYR A 58 -11.64 18.27 -5.98
N GLU A 59 -12.42 18.56 -4.92
CA GLU A 59 -12.55 17.65 -3.78
C GLU A 59 -13.18 16.33 -4.19
N LYS A 60 -14.20 16.36 -5.05
CA LYS A 60 -14.84 15.14 -5.57
C LYS A 60 -13.87 14.31 -6.42
N GLU A 61 -13.09 14.94 -7.29
CA GLU A 61 -12.10 14.26 -8.14
C GLU A 61 -10.98 13.62 -7.32
N LEU A 62 -10.56 14.28 -6.23
CA LEU A 62 -9.51 13.79 -5.34
C LEU A 62 -10.00 12.85 -4.22
N GLY A 63 -11.30 12.56 -4.17
CA GLY A 63 -11.92 11.73 -3.13
C GLY A 63 -11.90 12.37 -1.73
N LEU A 64 -11.79 13.69 -1.64
CA LEU A 64 -11.83 14.43 -0.38
C LEU A 64 -13.28 14.66 0.06
N ALA A 65 -13.55 14.53 1.36
CA ALA A 65 -14.87 14.84 1.92
C ALA A 65 -15.15 16.35 1.84
N ALA A 66 -16.09 16.74 0.99
CA ALA A 66 -16.46 18.12 0.76
C ALA A 66 -17.06 18.76 2.03
N ASN A 67 -16.26 19.59 2.71
CA ASN A 67 -16.66 20.27 3.94
C ASN A 67 -16.86 21.76 3.66
N LYS A 68 -18.12 22.15 3.39
CA LYS A 68 -18.50 23.55 3.10
C LYS A 68 -18.34 24.51 4.28
N HIS A 69 -18.12 23.99 5.48
CA HIS A 69 -17.89 24.76 6.70
C HIS A 69 -16.44 25.23 6.88
N LYS A 70 -15.49 24.68 6.11
CA LYS A 70 -14.07 25.06 6.20
C LYS A 70 -13.77 26.34 5.43
N GLN A 71 -12.74 27.07 5.86
CA GLN A 71 -12.28 28.26 5.15
C GLN A 71 -11.75 27.89 3.75
N ILE A 72 -12.00 28.74 2.74
CA ILE A 72 -11.58 28.51 1.34
C ILE A 72 -10.06 28.27 1.25
N SER A 73 -9.26 29.01 2.02
CA SER A 73 -7.80 28.85 2.11
C SER A 73 -7.37 27.44 2.54
N GLU A 74 -8.01 26.89 3.58
CA GLU A 74 -7.74 25.55 4.09
C GLU A 74 -8.12 24.48 3.06
N ARG A 75 -9.26 24.64 2.39
CA ARG A 75 -9.71 23.73 1.32
C ARG A 75 -8.69 23.70 0.17
N ARG A 76 -8.23 24.86 -0.29
CA ARG A 76 -7.18 24.98 -1.33
C ARG A 76 -5.87 24.32 -0.88
N ALA A 77 -5.48 24.47 0.38
CA ALA A 77 -4.26 23.84 0.90
C ALA A 77 -4.36 22.31 0.91
N ALA A 78 -5.50 21.75 1.33
CA ALA A 78 -5.76 20.31 1.33
C ALA A 78 -5.75 19.73 -0.09
N ILE A 79 -6.45 20.38 -1.03
CA ILE A 79 -6.48 20.00 -2.45
C ILE A 79 -5.05 19.99 -3.02
N LYS A 80 -4.29 21.08 -2.84
CA LYS A 80 -2.90 21.17 -3.32
C LYS A 80 -1.99 20.12 -2.70
N SER A 81 -2.17 19.80 -1.42
CA SER A 81 -1.41 18.73 -0.76
C SER A 81 -1.71 17.38 -1.41
N LYS A 82 -2.99 17.04 -1.62
CA LYS A 82 -3.38 15.77 -2.24
C LYS A 82 -2.93 15.66 -3.69
N MET A 83 -3.05 16.73 -4.48
CA MET A 83 -2.54 16.76 -5.87
C MET A 83 -1.03 16.51 -5.94
N ARG A 84 -0.25 17.05 -5.00
CA ARG A 84 1.21 16.79 -4.93
C ARG A 84 1.52 15.37 -4.49
N SER A 85 0.69 14.76 -3.65
CA SER A 85 0.90 13.39 -3.19
C SER A 85 0.61 12.33 -4.25
N GLN A 86 -0.16 12.62 -5.30
CA GLN A 86 -0.39 11.72 -6.45
C GLN A 86 0.81 11.64 -7.42
N GLY A 87 2.04 11.81 -6.91
CA GLY A 87 3.26 11.76 -7.71
C GLY A 87 3.64 10.34 -8.16
N LYS A 88 4.89 10.18 -8.61
CA LYS A 88 5.43 8.87 -9.03
C LYS A 88 5.48 7.91 -7.84
N VAL A 89 4.77 6.79 -7.98
CA VAL A 89 4.84 5.66 -7.06
C VAL A 89 6.21 5.01 -7.22
N SER A 90 7.12 5.29 -6.30
CA SER A 90 8.44 4.65 -6.26
C SER A 90 8.41 3.44 -5.33
N LEU A 91 9.30 2.48 -5.58
CA LEU A 91 9.51 1.33 -4.68
C LEU A 91 9.84 1.79 -3.26
N ALA A 92 10.63 2.86 -3.12
CA ALA A 92 10.96 3.46 -1.83
C ALA A 92 9.73 4.01 -1.10
N LEU A 93 8.78 4.61 -1.83
CA LEU A 93 7.54 5.11 -1.25
C LEU A 93 6.64 3.97 -0.77
N LEU A 94 6.51 2.90 -1.56
CA LEU A 94 5.75 1.72 -1.16
C LEU A 94 6.38 1.00 0.04
N GLN A 95 7.71 0.92 0.07
CA GLN A 95 8.46 0.41 1.22
C GLN A 95 8.19 1.26 2.47
N ALA A 96 8.27 2.59 2.36
CA ALA A 96 8.00 3.49 3.48
C ALA A 96 6.56 3.37 4.01
N ILE A 97 5.58 3.18 3.12
CA ILE A 97 4.19 2.90 3.52
C ILE A 97 4.15 1.57 4.27
N LEU A 98 4.70 0.49 3.71
CA LEU A 98 4.71 -0.82 4.36
C LEU A 98 5.38 -0.79 5.74
N ASP A 99 6.50 -0.09 5.85
CA ASP A 99 7.28 0.05 7.08
C ASP A 99 6.49 0.80 8.17
N ALA A 100 5.66 1.79 7.79
CA ALA A 100 4.80 2.51 8.73
C ALA A 100 3.72 1.64 9.38
N TYR A 101 3.34 0.51 8.75
CA TYR A 101 2.36 -0.44 9.28
C TYR A 101 3.00 -1.70 9.89
N THR A 102 4.24 -2.03 9.52
CA THR A 102 4.92 -3.29 9.92
C THR A 102 6.17 -3.07 10.77
N ASP A 103 6.40 -1.83 11.24
CA ASP A 103 7.58 -1.40 11.99
C ASP A 103 8.91 -1.85 11.33
N GLY A 104 8.96 -1.77 9.99
CA GLY A 104 10.14 -2.13 9.19
C GLY A 104 10.35 -3.63 8.93
N GLN A 105 9.36 -4.49 9.22
CA GLN A 105 9.45 -5.95 8.98
C GLN A 105 8.88 -6.40 7.63
N GLY A 106 8.70 -5.46 6.71
CA GLY A 106 8.21 -5.69 5.35
C GLY A 106 9.30 -5.55 4.30
N THR A 107 9.15 -6.18 3.15
CA THR A 107 10.00 -5.94 1.97
C THR A 107 9.15 -5.87 0.72
N VAL A 108 9.37 -4.85 -0.10
CA VAL A 108 8.70 -4.64 -1.39
C VAL A 108 9.67 -4.94 -2.53
N THR A 109 9.29 -5.86 -3.42
CA THR A 109 10.03 -6.15 -4.65
C THR A 109 9.13 -5.99 -5.87
N TYR A 110 9.75 -5.75 -7.03
CA TYR A 110 9.06 -5.64 -8.31
C TYR A 110 9.69 -6.58 -9.33
N ASP A 111 8.92 -7.56 -9.81
CA ASP A 111 9.32 -8.46 -10.89
C ASP A 111 8.15 -8.72 -11.86
N GLY A 112 7.58 -7.62 -12.37
CA GLY A 112 6.41 -7.62 -13.25
C GLY A 112 5.09 -7.44 -12.49
N SER A 113 5.08 -7.77 -11.20
CA SER A 113 4.06 -7.39 -10.23
C SER A 113 4.73 -6.90 -8.94
N LEU A 114 4.00 -6.14 -8.11
CA LEU A 114 4.49 -5.73 -6.80
C LEU A 114 4.29 -6.86 -5.81
N ARG A 115 5.37 -7.36 -5.22
CA ARG A 115 5.31 -8.34 -4.14
C ARG A 115 5.65 -7.69 -2.81
N PHE A 116 4.76 -7.88 -1.85
CA PHE A 116 4.90 -7.43 -0.47
C PHE A 116 5.13 -8.65 0.42
N ILE A 117 6.35 -8.79 0.94
CA ILE A 117 6.71 -9.86 1.87
C ILE A 117 6.65 -9.30 3.29
N ILE A 118 5.76 -9.82 4.11
CA ILE A 118 5.56 -9.38 5.50
C ILE A 118 6.00 -10.51 6.44
N ARG A 119 6.94 -10.22 7.35
CA ARG A 119 7.48 -11.23 8.29
C ARG A 119 6.68 -11.36 9.58
N LYS A 120 6.11 -10.25 10.06
CA LYS A 120 5.37 -10.21 11.33
C LYS A 120 4.16 -9.31 11.20
N LEU A 121 3.05 -9.74 11.80
CA LEU A 121 1.80 -9.02 11.81
C LEU A 121 1.41 -8.73 13.27
N ASP A 122 1.87 -7.59 13.79
CA ASP A 122 1.59 -7.20 15.18
C ASP A 122 0.21 -6.52 15.27
N GLY A 123 -0.86 -7.32 15.31
CA GLY A 123 -2.22 -6.85 15.61
C GLY A 123 -2.87 -5.90 14.58
N LEU A 124 -2.13 -5.41 13.59
CA LEU A 124 -2.65 -4.59 12.50
C LEU A 124 -3.44 -5.42 11.49
N LYS A 125 -4.57 -4.87 11.05
CA LYS A 125 -5.42 -5.52 10.05
C LYS A 125 -4.76 -5.41 8.68
N LEU A 126 -4.50 -6.54 8.03
CA LEU A 126 -4.06 -6.61 6.63
C LEU A 126 -4.96 -5.80 5.68
N SER A 127 -6.22 -5.58 6.05
CA SER A 127 -7.16 -4.72 5.31
C SER A 127 -6.64 -3.30 5.13
N ASP A 128 -6.03 -2.74 6.17
CA ASP A 128 -5.69 -1.32 6.21
C ASP A 128 -4.41 -1.09 5.39
N ILE A 129 -3.45 -2.01 5.49
CA ILE A 129 -2.25 -2.07 4.65
C ILE A 129 -2.64 -2.20 3.17
N ARG A 130 -3.57 -3.12 2.86
CA ARG A 130 -4.06 -3.33 1.51
C ARG A 130 -4.76 -2.09 0.97
N ALA A 131 -5.59 -1.42 1.76
CA ALA A 131 -6.28 -0.20 1.35
C ALA A 131 -5.28 0.93 1.03
N ALA A 132 -4.29 1.15 1.89
CA ALA A 132 -3.26 2.17 1.69
C ALA A 132 -2.40 1.89 0.44
N ILE A 133 -2.05 0.63 0.21
CA ILE A 133 -1.28 0.22 -0.98
C ILE A 133 -2.12 0.35 -2.24
N GLU A 134 -3.40 -0.06 -2.25
CA GLU A 134 -4.27 0.10 -3.42
C GLU A 134 -4.58 1.56 -3.73
N GLU A 135 -4.69 2.44 -2.72
CA GLU A 135 -4.84 3.87 -2.95
C GLU A 135 -3.59 4.48 -3.63
N THR A 136 -2.42 3.97 -3.27
CA THR A 136 -1.14 4.49 -3.77
C THR A 136 -0.76 3.85 -5.11
N LYS A 137 -1.05 2.56 -5.30
CA LYS A 137 -0.61 1.76 -6.44
C LYS A 137 -1.39 2.15 -7.70
N PRO A 138 -0.74 2.22 -8.88
CA PRO A 138 -1.44 2.38 -10.15
C PRO A 138 -2.38 1.20 -10.41
N ALA A 139 -3.55 1.47 -11.00
CA ALA A 139 -4.59 0.44 -11.22
C ALA A 139 -4.13 -0.74 -12.09
N TYR A 140 -3.16 -0.56 -12.98
CA TYR A 140 -2.70 -1.59 -13.92
C TYR A 140 -1.64 -2.54 -13.33
N ILE A 141 -1.08 -2.25 -12.15
CA ILE A 141 -0.04 -3.10 -11.53
C ILE A 141 -0.72 -4.05 -10.54
N GLY A 142 -0.46 -5.35 -10.65
CA GLY A 142 -0.89 -6.34 -9.65
C GLY A 142 -0.09 -6.24 -8.35
N ALA A 143 -0.74 -6.47 -7.22
CA ALA A 143 -0.11 -6.57 -5.90
C ALA A 143 -0.34 -7.95 -5.27
N GLU A 144 0.74 -8.62 -4.91
CA GLU A 144 0.72 -9.91 -4.22
C GLU A 144 1.26 -9.73 -2.81
N PHE A 145 0.52 -10.22 -1.82
CA PHE A 145 0.90 -10.17 -0.41
C PHE A 145 1.29 -11.56 0.07
N LEU A 146 2.54 -11.74 0.46
CA LEU A 146 3.09 -12.99 1.00
C LEU A 146 3.39 -12.79 2.49
N LEU A 147 2.74 -13.58 3.33
CA LEU A 147 3.03 -13.64 4.76
C LEU A 147 4.02 -14.77 5.00
N SER A 148 5.22 -14.44 5.47
CA SER A 148 6.26 -15.41 5.83
C SER A 148 6.57 -15.29 7.32
N PRO A 149 5.82 -15.94 8.21
CA PRO A 149 6.09 -15.88 9.65
C PRO A 149 7.49 -16.44 9.95
N GLU A 150 8.22 -15.80 10.86
CA GLU A 150 9.43 -16.38 11.41
C GLU A 150 9.06 -17.72 12.08
N ALA A 151 9.63 -18.81 11.57
CA ALA A 151 9.44 -20.14 12.15
C ALA A 151 10.00 -20.15 13.59
N PRO A 152 9.35 -20.84 14.55
CA PRO A 152 9.90 -20.95 15.88
C PRO A 152 11.25 -21.68 15.83
N THR A 153 12.27 -21.10 16.46
CA THR A 153 13.59 -21.72 16.62
C THR A 153 13.45 -23.05 17.35
N ILE A 154 13.62 -24.17 16.63
CA ILE A 154 13.64 -25.51 17.26
C ILE A 154 15.01 -25.69 17.91
N ILE A 155 15.07 -25.61 19.24
CA ILE A 155 16.29 -25.89 20.00
C ILE A 155 16.41 -27.40 20.20
N ILE A 156 17.16 -28.07 19.33
CA ILE A 156 17.49 -29.48 19.48
C ILE A 156 18.64 -29.61 20.50
N LYS A 157 18.32 -29.98 21.75
CA LYS A 157 19.33 -30.30 22.77
C LYS A 157 19.76 -31.77 22.63
N LEU A 158 20.88 -32.00 21.96
CA LEU A 158 21.52 -33.33 21.93
C LEU A 158 22.31 -33.55 23.22
N ARG A 159 22.04 -34.64 23.94
CA ARG A 159 22.90 -35.14 25.02
C ARG A 159 23.73 -36.29 24.46
N ASN A 160 25.05 -36.12 24.41
CA ASN A 160 25.94 -37.24 24.11
C ASN A 160 26.02 -38.14 25.35
N ALA A 161 25.63 -39.41 25.21
CA ALA A 161 25.86 -40.45 26.20
C ALA A 161 26.87 -41.44 25.61
N SER A 162 28.04 -41.54 26.22
CA SER A 162 29.02 -42.59 25.92
C SER A 162 28.96 -43.63 27.03
N PHE A 163 28.79 -44.90 26.65
CA PHE A 163 28.95 -46.03 27.56
C PHE A 163 30.25 -46.74 27.22
N GLN A 164 31.04 -47.06 28.24
CA GLN A 164 32.27 -47.82 28.05
C GLN A 164 31.88 -49.30 27.95
N VAL A 165 32.16 -49.91 26.80
CA VAL A 165 32.04 -51.36 26.61
C VAL A 165 33.43 -51.93 26.76
N ASP A 166 33.67 -52.60 27.88
CA ASP A 166 34.88 -53.37 28.06
C ASP A 166 34.74 -54.64 27.22
N TYR A 167 35.38 -54.63 26.05
CA TYR A 167 35.47 -55.81 25.19
C TYR A 167 36.52 -56.75 25.75
N PHE A 168 36.07 -57.94 26.11
CA PHE A 168 36.95 -59.04 26.46
C PHE A 168 37.68 -59.54 25.20
N VAL A 169 38.99 -59.78 25.34
CA VAL A 169 39.81 -60.32 24.25
C VAL A 169 39.29 -61.72 23.88
N CYS A 170 39.03 -61.96 22.60
CA CYS A 170 38.59 -63.28 22.14
C CYS A 170 39.66 -64.34 22.47
N ASN A 171 39.25 -65.57 22.75
CA ASN A 171 40.09 -66.72 23.14
C ASN A 171 40.64 -66.78 24.58
N THR A 172 40.16 -65.93 25.51
CA THR A 172 40.51 -66.02 26.95
C THR A 172 39.33 -66.29 27.88
N PHE A 173 38.15 -66.68 27.35
CA PHE A 173 36.94 -66.90 28.15
C PHE A 173 36.36 -68.29 27.90
N TYR A 174 36.19 -69.06 28.98
CA TYR A 174 35.47 -70.33 28.97
C TYR A 174 34.12 -70.16 29.70
N PRO A 175 33.04 -70.83 29.25
CA PRO A 175 31.68 -70.63 29.78
C PRO A 175 31.54 -70.76 31.30
N ASN A 176 32.45 -71.49 31.94
CA ASN A 176 32.37 -71.85 33.36
C ASN A 176 32.95 -70.77 34.30
N GLU A 177 33.56 -69.70 33.77
CA GLU A 177 34.19 -68.62 34.57
C GLU A 177 33.34 -67.33 34.61
N ILE A 178 32.19 -67.33 33.94
CA ILE A 178 31.33 -66.15 33.84
C ILE A 178 30.31 -66.15 34.98
N VAL A 179 30.62 -65.44 36.06
CA VAL A 179 29.59 -65.02 37.04
C VAL A 179 28.87 -63.82 36.45
N VAL A 180 27.74 -64.06 35.76
CA VAL A 180 26.87 -62.96 35.32
C VAL A 180 26.19 -62.39 36.56
N ASN A 181 26.76 -61.33 37.15
CA ASN A 181 26.00 -60.49 38.05
C ASN A 181 24.93 -59.80 37.22
N ALA A 182 23.70 -60.33 37.28
CA ALA A 182 22.55 -59.70 36.66
C ALA A 182 22.49 -58.24 37.12
N PRO A 183 22.36 -57.27 36.19
CA PRO A 183 22.23 -55.88 36.59
C PRO A 183 21.03 -55.75 37.53
N THR A 184 21.22 -55.13 38.69
CA THR A 184 20.19 -54.90 39.71
C THR A 184 19.12 -53.88 39.28
N LEU A 185 19.22 -53.36 38.06
CA LEU A 185 18.24 -52.46 37.46
C LEU A 185 17.49 -53.21 36.35
N PRO A 186 16.14 -53.16 36.34
CA PRO A 186 15.35 -53.83 35.32
C PRO A 186 15.72 -53.26 33.94
N VAL A 187 16.25 -54.12 33.08
CA VAL A 187 16.40 -53.82 31.66
C VAL A 187 14.99 -53.72 31.09
N PHE A 188 14.51 -52.51 30.84
CA PHE A 188 13.26 -52.28 30.14
C PHE A 188 13.41 -52.74 28.69
N VAL A 189 12.96 -53.96 28.42
CA VAL A 189 12.83 -54.48 27.05
C VAL A 189 11.59 -53.84 26.43
N VAL A 190 11.77 -53.11 25.34
CA VAL A 190 10.67 -52.55 24.55
C VAL A 190 9.84 -53.70 23.98
N PRO A 191 8.49 -53.65 23.99
CA PRO A 191 7.66 -54.76 23.50
C PRO A 191 7.97 -55.06 22.03
N GLY A 192 8.41 -56.28 21.72
CA GLY A 192 8.60 -56.76 20.33
C GLY A 192 9.99 -57.32 19.98
N MET A 193 10.98 -57.25 20.87
CA MET A 193 12.26 -57.95 20.66
C MET A 193 12.22 -59.39 21.23
N PRO A 194 12.72 -60.41 20.50
CA PRO A 194 12.80 -61.76 21.01
C PRO A 194 13.75 -61.81 22.23
N MET A 195 13.21 -62.27 23.35
CA MET A 195 13.97 -62.54 24.57
C MET A 195 14.72 -63.87 24.36
N PHE A 196 16.04 -63.82 24.21
CA PHE A 196 16.84 -65.04 24.22
C PHE A 196 17.11 -65.43 25.68
N THR A 197 16.25 -66.30 26.22
CA THR A 197 16.54 -67.01 27.47
C THR A 197 17.46 -68.18 27.13
N ALA A 198 18.70 -68.17 27.60
CA ALA A 198 19.53 -69.36 27.58
C ALA A 198 18.93 -70.37 28.58
N THR A 199 18.33 -71.44 28.06
CA THR A 199 18.03 -72.63 28.84
C THR A 199 19.31 -73.47 28.96
N GLU A 200 19.52 -73.98 30.18
CA GLU A 200 20.62 -74.83 30.71
C GLU A 200 21.73 -75.31 29.75
#